data_AF-A0A5E4IIK6-F1
#
_entry.id   AF-A0A5E4IIK6-F1
#
_cell.length_a   1.000
_cell.length_b   1.000
_cell.length_c   1.000
_cell.angle_alpha   90.00
_cell.angle_beta   90.00
_cell.angle_gamma   90.00
#
_symmetry.space_group_name_H-M   'P 1'
#
loop_
_entity.id
_entity.type
_entity.pdbx_description
1 polymer ?
#
loop_
_entity_poly.entity_id
_entity_poly.type
_entity_poly.pdbx_seq_one_letter_code
_entity_poly.pdbx_strand_id
1 'polypeptide(L)'
;MAVDRTFENGLAQKFAPTYISSSGEDRYLVELEQEFIPKISLGFPPWKPCIYFSVFKHKSRDDLDFYEINYLSIWDRDTGGPLGAFGPHTWDTERTAILIKGPVGDMDFSSFEAEEAYFSAHEDEIFNFSTYQKPNDKNRGVTAYWSLGKHASYPSYPPEPIAIVDQIRQPEQTAKPPDYFLNNAGNLSDPTDIAPWINFTEKWGPDGVNSVNSKLKCPIWSPKPSSSGWLQNKTKTIRNKDQVKLIQASMGLEPNGVVDRDLFVMANNISHESIRAILLTHK
;
A
#
# COMPACT_ATOMS: atom_id res chain seq x y z
N MET A 1 29.50 -0.57 -3.91
CA MET A 1 29.75 0.63 -3.08
C MET A 1 28.40 1.18 -2.67
N ALA A 2 28.05 1.07 -1.38
CA ALA A 2 26.78 1.58 -0.88
C ALA A 2 26.85 3.11 -0.83
N VAL A 3 26.01 3.78 -1.62
CA VAL A 3 25.83 5.23 -1.47
C VAL A 3 25.21 5.43 -0.09
N ASP A 4 25.89 6.21 0.75
CA ASP A 4 25.44 6.60 2.07
C ASP A 4 24.20 7.50 1.94
N ARG A 5 23.01 6.89 1.93
CA ARG A 5 21.69 7.54 1.73
C ARG A 5 21.08 7.97 3.07
N THR A 6 21.88 8.64 3.89
CA THR A 6 21.52 9.08 5.24
C THR A 6 20.30 9.99 5.27
N PHE A 7 20.14 10.85 4.25
CA PHE A 7 19.02 11.79 4.19
C PHE A 7 17.67 11.10 3.91
N GLU A 8 17.55 10.32 2.83
CA GLU A 8 16.33 9.59 2.51
C GLU A 8 15.96 8.57 3.60
N ASN A 9 16.97 7.93 4.20
CA ASN A 9 16.77 7.09 5.38
C ASN A 9 16.21 7.88 6.56
N GLY A 10 16.74 9.08 6.82
CA GLY A 10 16.25 9.96 7.89
C GLY A 10 14.81 10.42 7.66
N LEU A 11 14.44 10.75 6.43
CA LEU A 11 13.06 11.06 6.06
C LEU A 11 12.14 9.85 6.30
N ALA A 12 12.52 8.67 5.82
CA ALA A 12 11.75 7.44 6.01
C ALA A 12 11.60 7.08 7.50
N GLN A 13 12.63 7.30 8.32
CA GLN A 13 12.54 7.07 9.77
C GLN A 13 11.63 8.09 10.47
N LYS A 14 11.73 9.38 10.13
CA LYS A 14 10.89 10.43 10.74
C LYS A 14 9.40 10.21 10.45
N PHE A 15 9.09 9.83 9.21
CA PHE A 15 7.70 9.68 8.74
C PHE A 15 7.20 8.23 8.77
N ALA A 16 7.95 7.32 9.40
CA ALA A 16 7.58 5.92 9.51
C ALA A 16 6.20 5.76 10.18
N PRO A 17 5.27 4.97 9.60
CA PRO A 17 3.92 4.83 10.16
C PRO A 17 3.90 4.12 11.51
N THR A 18 2.90 4.41 12.34
CA THR A 18 2.50 3.49 13.41
C THR A 18 1.52 2.49 12.83
N TYR A 19 1.83 1.20 12.93
CA TYR A 19 0.95 0.16 12.43
C TYR A 19 0.09 -0.42 13.52
N ILE A 20 -1.15 -0.76 13.18
CA ILE A 20 -2.09 -1.41 14.09
C ILE A 20 -2.73 -2.59 13.37
N SER A 21 -2.40 -3.82 13.79
CA SER A 21 -2.97 -5.04 13.20
C SER A 21 -4.34 -5.36 13.80
N SER A 22 -5.20 -5.96 12.99
CA SER A 22 -6.50 -6.46 13.45
C SER A 22 -6.34 -7.76 14.27
N SER A 23 -7.35 -8.04 15.11
CA SER A 23 -7.32 -9.17 16.06
C SER A 23 -7.38 -10.55 15.42
N GLY A 24 -6.64 -11.49 15.99
CA GLY A 24 -6.70 -12.92 15.61
C GLY A 24 -6.28 -13.22 14.18
N GLU A 25 -5.56 -12.30 13.53
CA GLU A 25 -4.95 -12.54 12.22
C GLU A 25 -3.56 -13.16 12.41
N ASP A 26 -3.25 -14.19 11.62
CA ASP A 26 -1.97 -14.89 11.66
C ASP A 26 -0.86 -14.02 11.06
N ARG A 27 0.17 -13.71 11.86
CA ARG A 27 1.14 -12.63 11.59
C ARG A 27 2.38 -13.11 10.85
N TYR A 28 2.23 -13.95 9.82
CA TYR A 28 3.38 -14.41 9.04
C TYR A 28 3.85 -13.31 8.09
N LEU A 29 4.99 -12.70 8.42
CA LEU A 29 5.60 -11.65 7.63
C LEU A 29 6.73 -12.26 6.80
N VAL A 30 6.86 -11.80 5.56
CA VAL A 30 7.93 -12.25 4.67
C VAL A 30 9.11 -11.29 4.78
N GLU A 31 10.23 -11.84 5.26
CA GLU A 31 11.54 -11.24 5.17
C GLU A 31 12.23 -11.73 3.89
N LEU A 32 12.44 -10.79 2.96
CA LEU A 32 13.15 -11.02 1.71
C LEU A 32 14.63 -10.87 2.00
N GLU A 33 15.32 -12.01 2.08
CA GLU A 33 16.75 -12.05 2.35
C GLU A 33 17.60 -11.98 1.08
N GLN A 34 18.89 -11.69 1.26
CA GLN A 34 19.88 -11.79 0.19
C GLN A 34 20.09 -13.24 -0.28
N GLU A 35 19.75 -14.23 0.55
CA GLU A 35 19.84 -15.66 0.26
C GLU A 35 18.65 -16.15 -0.57
N PHE A 36 18.80 -17.29 -1.26
CA PHE A 36 17.80 -17.84 -2.20
C PHE A 36 16.45 -18.28 -1.55
N ILE A 37 16.28 -18.11 -0.24
CA ILE A 37 15.11 -18.57 0.51
C ILE A 37 14.58 -17.39 1.36
N PRO A 38 13.39 -16.85 1.06
CA PRO A 38 12.73 -15.88 1.94
C PRO A 38 12.56 -16.47 3.35
N LYS A 39 12.89 -15.69 4.37
CA LYS A 39 12.58 -16.08 5.75
C LYS A 39 11.15 -15.67 6.05
N ILE A 40 10.33 -16.66 6.38
CA ILE A 40 9.02 -16.41 6.95
C ILE A 40 9.24 -16.18 8.44
N SER A 41 9.10 -14.93 8.88
CA SER A 41 9.17 -14.59 10.29
C SER A 41 7.76 -14.59 10.88
N LEU A 42 7.61 -15.31 11.98
CA LEU A 42 6.43 -15.18 12.82
C LEU A 42 6.46 -13.80 13.46
N GLY A 43 5.46 -12.97 13.17
CA GLY A 43 5.14 -11.76 13.93
C GLY A 43 4.57 -12.09 15.32
N PHE A 44 5.12 -13.11 16.00
CA PHE A 44 4.76 -13.51 17.35
C PHE A 44 5.08 -12.38 18.33
N PRO A 45 4.27 -12.17 19.39
CA PRO A 45 4.46 -11.06 20.31
C PRO A 45 5.91 -10.89 20.80
N PRO A 46 6.47 -9.68 20.69
CA PRO A 46 5.84 -8.47 20.15
C PRO A 46 5.67 -8.57 18.64
N TRP A 47 4.53 -8.15 18.09
CA TRP A 47 4.36 -8.03 16.64
C TRP A 47 5.33 -6.97 16.08
N LYS A 48 6.19 -7.39 15.14
CA LYS A 48 7.23 -6.56 14.54
C LYS A 48 7.18 -6.69 13.03
N PRO A 49 6.42 -5.82 12.32
CA PRO A 49 6.37 -5.87 10.87
C PRO A 49 7.75 -5.72 10.22
N CYS A 50 7.98 -6.42 9.13
CA CYS A 50 9.09 -6.09 8.25
C CYS A 50 8.57 -5.11 7.20
N ILE A 51 9.12 -3.89 7.18
CA ILE A 51 8.68 -2.83 6.27
C ILE A 51 9.79 -2.53 5.27
N TYR A 52 9.48 -2.68 3.99
CA TYR A 52 10.33 -2.22 2.90
C TYR A 52 9.92 -0.82 2.50
N PHE A 53 10.88 0.04 2.18
CA PHE A 53 10.56 1.38 1.73
C PHE A 53 11.38 1.86 0.54
N SER A 54 10.77 2.70 -0.28
CA SER A 54 11.44 3.44 -1.36
C SER A 54 11.14 4.93 -1.24
N VAL A 55 12.09 5.75 -1.70
CA VAL A 55 11.96 7.21 -1.64
C VAL A 55 12.10 7.77 -3.05
N PHE A 56 11.11 8.54 -3.48
CA PHE A 56 11.09 9.23 -4.76
C PHE A 56 11.20 10.72 -4.54
N LYS A 57 12.25 11.34 -5.09
CA LYS A 57 12.32 12.80 -5.18
C LYS A 57 11.47 13.26 -6.36
N HIS A 58 10.44 14.06 -6.09
CA HIS A 58 9.65 14.72 -7.11
C HIS A 58 10.30 16.05 -7.53
N LYS A 59 9.87 16.60 -8.67
CA LYS A 59 10.37 17.91 -9.14
C LYS A 59 9.97 19.02 -8.16
N SER A 60 10.94 19.82 -7.73
CA SER A 60 10.77 20.98 -6.85
C SER A 60 9.83 22.02 -7.47
N ARG A 61 9.04 22.70 -6.62
CA ARG A 61 8.03 23.70 -7.01
C ARG A 61 7.82 24.70 -5.88
N ASP A 62 7.61 25.97 -6.22
CA ASP A 62 7.29 27.03 -5.25
C ASP A 62 8.27 27.07 -4.06
N ASP A 63 9.57 26.96 -4.33
CA ASP A 63 10.66 26.87 -3.34
C ASP A 63 10.55 25.70 -2.34
N LEU A 64 9.78 24.67 -2.70
CA LEU A 64 9.63 23.42 -1.95
C LEU A 64 10.17 22.22 -2.73
N ASP A 65 10.92 21.38 -2.03
CA ASP A 65 11.23 20.01 -2.44
C ASP A 65 10.14 19.06 -1.96
N PHE A 66 9.82 18.06 -2.78
CA PHE A 66 8.81 17.05 -2.47
C PHE A 66 9.41 15.67 -2.58
N TYR A 67 9.11 14.84 -1.58
CA TYR A 67 9.51 13.44 -1.55
C TYR A 67 8.28 12.58 -1.30
N GLU A 68 8.20 11.46 -2.00
CA GLU A 68 7.24 10.41 -1.73
C GLU A 68 7.99 9.25 -1.09
N ILE A 69 7.49 8.79 0.07
CA ILE A 69 8.01 7.63 0.76
C ILE A 69 6.95 6.54 0.70
N ASN A 70 7.29 5.42 0.09
CA ASN A 70 6.45 4.23 0.05
C ASN A 70 6.89 3.26 1.13
N TYR A 71 5.94 2.73 1.89
CA TYR A 71 6.15 1.67 2.87
C TYR A 71 5.31 0.46 2.46
N LEU A 72 5.94 -0.70 2.36
CA LEU A 72 5.34 -1.94 1.92
C LEU A 72 5.67 -3.04 2.92
N SER A 73 4.64 -3.75 3.40
CA SER A 73 4.83 -5.03 4.10
C SER A 73 4.41 -6.18 3.19
N ILE A 74 4.95 -7.36 3.46
CA ILE A 74 4.71 -8.58 2.68
C ILE A 74 4.29 -9.68 3.64
N TRP A 75 3.25 -10.41 3.29
CA TRP A 75 2.60 -11.40 4.14
C TRP A 75 2.57 -12.77 3.47
N ASP A 76 2.79 -13.80 4.28
CA ASP A 76 2.78 -15.20 3.89
C ASP A 76 1.51 -15.87 4.38
N ARG A 77 0.37 -15.53 3.79
CA ARG A 77 -0.94 -15.95 4.30
C ARG A 77 -1.43 -17.26 3.67
N ASP A 78 -1.32 -17.39 2.36
CA ASP A 78 -2.00 -18.48 1.64
C ASP A 78 -1.17 -19.76 1.50
N THR A 79 0.02 -19.81 2.10
CA THR A 79 0.90 -20.99 2.10
C THR A 79 0.62 -21.96 3.24
N GLY A 80 -0.25 -21.62 4.21
CA GLY A 80 -0.51 -22.47 5.38
C GLY A 80 0.63 -22.46 6.42
N GLY A 81 1.44 -21.40 6.43
CA GLY A 81 2.62 -21.28 7.29
C GLY A 81 3.86 -21.97 6.69
N PRO A 82 4.93 -22.20 7.48
CA PRO A 82 6.24 -22.65 6.99
C PRO A 82 6.27 -24.06 6.35
N LEU A 83 5.12 -24.70 6.14
CA LEU A 83 4.98 -26.04 5.58
C LEU A 83 3.85 -26.04 4.53
N GLY A 84 4.17 -25.52 3.33
CA GLY A 84 3.30 -25.44 2.16
C GLY A 84 2.62 -26.76 1.77
N ALA A 85 1.49 -27.06 2.41
CA ALA A 85 0.75 -28.30 2.21
C ALA A 85 -0.13 -28.29 0.94
N PHE A 86 -0.38 -27.12 0.34
CA PHE A 86 -1.36 -26.98 -0.74
C PHE A 86 -0.90 -26.01 -1.84
N GLY A 87 0.14 -26.35 -2.61
CA GLY A 87 0.41 -25.71 -3.91
C GLY A 87 1.05 -24.29 -3.89
N PRO A 88 1.37 -23.74 -5.08
CA PRO A 88 1.99 -22.42 -5.21
C PRO A 88 0.94 -21.31 -5.00
N HIS A 89 0.99 -20.64 -3.84
CA HIS A 89 0.05 -19.59 -3.46
C HIS A 89 0.72 -18.22 -3.25
N THR A 90 -0.12 -17.18 -3.26
CA THR A 90 0.14 -15.75 -3.52
C THR A 90 0.68 -15.01 -2.30
N TRP A 91 1.66 -14.11 -2.49
CA TRP A 91 2.08 -13.18 -1.43
C TRP A 91 1.18 -11.94 -1.42
N ASP A 92 0.73 -11.58 -0.24
CA ASP A 92 -0.03 -10.35 -0.07
C ASP A 92 0.87 -9.20 0.35
N THR A 93 0.50 -7.99 -0.05
CA THR A 93 1.28 -6.79 0.30
C THR A 93 0.39 -5.67 0.79
N GLU A 94 0.76 -5.05 1.90
CA GLU A 94 0.09 -3.85 2.40
C GLU A 94 0.92 -2.63 2.15
N ARG A 95 0.36 -1.65 1.43
CA ARG A 95 1.06 -0.44 1.04
C ARG A 95 0.49 0.79 1.72
N THR A 96 1.38 1.58 2.32
CA THR A 96 1.10 2.95 2.78
C THR A 96 2.14 3.87 2.16
N ALA A 97 1.74 5.03 1.66
CA ALA A 97 2.68 6.02 1.14
C ALA A 97 2.45 7.37 1.80
N ILE A 98 3.49 8.19 1.88
CA ILE A 98 3.41 9.55 2.44
C ILE A 98 4.13 10.50 1.48
N LEU A 99 3.41 11.52 1.05
CA LEU A 99 3.96 12.67 0.36
C LEU A 99 4.38 13.70 1.40
N ILE A 100 5.65 14.06 1.37
CA ILE A 100 6.25 15.06 2.26
C ILE A 100 6.81 16.22 1.44
N LYS A 101 6.92 17.37 2.09
CA LYS A 101 7.46 18.60 1.51
C LYS A 101 8.41 19.27 2.49
N GLY A 102 9.40 19.97 1.98
CA GLY A 102 10.32 20.78 2.78
C GLY A 102 10.95 21.88 1.94
N PRO A 103 11.73 22.79 2.54
CA PRO A 103 12.43 23.83 1.81
C PRO A 103 13.39 23.23 0.77
N VAL A 104 13.50 23.86 -0.41
CA VAL A 104 14.43 23.40 -1.46
C VAL A 104 15.86 23.33 -0.93
N GLY A 105 16.51 22.19 -1.16
CA GLY A 105 17.92 21.98 -0.82
C GLY A 105 18.21 21.81 0.67
N ASP A 106 17.18 21.77 1.52
CA ASP A 106 17.35 21.46 2.93
C ASP A 106 17.66 19.98 3.14
N MET A 107 18.62 19.72 4.00
CA MET A 107 19.10 18.38 4.36
C MET A 107 18.74 18.02 5.80
N ASP A 108 18.15 18.93 6.57
CA ASP A 108 17.57 18.61 7.86
C ASP A 108 16.18 18.02 7.67
N PHE A 109 16.02 16.71 7.89
CA PHE A 109 14.72 16.05 7.82
C PHE A 109 13.69 16.65 8.79
N SER A 110 14.12 17.38 9.83
CA SER A 110 13.24 18.05 10.78
C SER A 110 12.39 19.16 10.15
N SER A 111 12.86 19.81 9.08
CA SER A 111 12.15 20.90 8.39
C SER A 111 11.07 20.41 7.41
N PHE A 112 11.01 19.11 7.17
CA PHE A 112 10.01 18.51 6.29
C PHE A 112 8.70 18.27 7.02
N GLU A 113 7.59 18.33 6.28
CA GLU A 113 6.24 18.10 6.76
C GLU A 113 5.50 17.13 5.83
N ALA A 114 4.66 16.27 6.40
CA ALA A 114 3.75 15.42 5.67
C ALA A 114 2.56 16.24 5.12
N GLU A 115 2.32 16.12 3.82
CA GLU A 115 1.28 16.83 3.08
C GLU A 115 0.03 15.96 2.89
N GLU A 116 0.24 14.72 2.46
CA GLU A 116 -0.82 13.75 2.17
C GLU A 116 -0.28 12.34 2.41
N ALA A 117 -1.15 11.44 2.85
CA ALA A 117 -0.87 10.02 2.99
C ALA A 117 -1.85 9.21 2.15
N TYR A 118 -1.39 8.05 1.73
CA TYR A 118 -2.13 7.12 0.91
C TYR A 118 -2.13 5.75 1.58
N PHE A 119 -3.29 5.09 1.58
CA PHE A 119 -3.50 3.77 2.16
C PHE A 119 -4.11 2.87 1.10
N SER A 120 -3.40 1.80 0.76
CA SER A 120 -3.84 0.81 -0.21
C SER A 120 -4.85 -0.14 0.42
N ALA A 121 -5.99 -0.37 -0.22
CA ALA A 121 -6.95 -1.37 0.25
C ALA A 121 -7.24 -2.45 -0.78
N HIS A 122 -7.40 -2.07 -2.04
CA HIS A 122 -7.61 -2.97 -3.16
C HIS A 122 -7.07 -2.29 -4.42
N GLU A 123 -5.77 -2.02 -4.40
CA GLU A 123 -5.06 -1.47 -5.55
C GLU A 123 -5.26 -2.34 -6.78
N ASP A 124 -5.49 -1.69 -7.92
CA ASP A 124 -5.68 -2.35 -9.23
C ASP A 124 -6.92 -3.24 -9.36
N GLU A 125 -7.78 -3.28 -8.33
CA GLU A 125 -9.06 -3.99 -8.34
C GLU A 125 -10.21 -3.12 -8.87
N ILE A 126 -11.30 -3.81 -9.26
CA ILE A 126 -12.51 -3.16 -9.76
C ILE A 126 -13.23 -2.31 -8.70
N PHE A 127 -13.16 -2.75 -7.45
CA PHE A 127 -13.62 -1.97 -6.32
C PHE A 127 -12.42 -1.47 -5.53
N ASN A 128 -11.80 -0.42 -6.05
CA ASN A 128 -10.66 0.20 -5.40
C ASN A 128 -11.10 1.10 -4.24
N PHE A 129 -10.82 0.64 -3.03
CA PHE A 129 -11.11 1.35 -1.79
C PHE A 129 -9.89 2.06 -1.20
N SER A 130 -8.81 2.20 -1.97
CA SER A 130 -7.63 2.95 -1.54
C SER A 130 -7.97 4.42 -1.32
N THR A 131 -7.39 5.00 -0.28
CA THR A 131 -7.78 6.34 0.19
C THR A 131 -6.58 7.26 0.37
N TYR A 132 -6.85 8.55 0.24
CA TYR A 132 -5.90 9.63 0.47
C TYR A 132 -6.39 10.47 1.63
N GLN A 133 -5.50 10.76 2.57
CA GLN A 133 -5.84 11.54 3.75
C GLN A 133 -4.73 12.52 4.08
N LYS A 134 -5.12 13.72 4.53
CA LYS A 134 -4.18 14.66 5.15
C LYS A 134 -3.79 14.17 6.54
N PRO A 135 -2.49 14.02 6.85
CA PRO A 135 -2.04 13.68 8.19
C PRO A 135 -2.55 14.69 9.22
N ASN A 136 -3.01 14.20 10.38
CA ASN A 136 -3.48 15.05 11.47
C ASN A 136 -2.32 15.82 12.13
N ASP A 137 -1.14 15.19 12.20
CA ASP A 137 0.12 15.81 12.60
C ASP A 137 1.08 15.74 11.43
N LYS A 138 1.43 16.90 10.87
CA LYS A 138 2.31 16.99 9.71
C LYS A 138 3.77 16.69 10.04
N ASN A 139 4.16 16.72 11.32
CA ASN A 139 5.55 16.51 11.72
C ASN A 139 5.87 15.03 12.01
N ARG A 140 4.89 14.13 11.85
CA ARG A 140 5.00 12.71 12.18
C ARG A 140 4.49 11.83 11.04
N GLY A 141 4.81 10.55 11.13
CA GLY A 141 4.17 9.51 10.33
C GLY A 141 2.68 9.37 10.64
N VAL A 142 1.99 8.55 9.85
CA VAL A 142 0.55 8.27 9.99
C VAL A 142 0.30 7.03 10.84
N THR A 143 -0.95 6.86 11.29
CA THR A 143 -1.41 5.56 11.79
C THR A 143 -2.03 4.79 10.64
N ALA A 144 -1.54 3.58 10.40
CA ALA A 144 -2.07 2.65 9.42
C ALA A 144 -2.67 1.44 10.13
N TYR A 145 -3.96 1.25 9.99
CA TYR A 145 -4.66 0.05 10.43
C TYR A 145 -4.55 -0.99 9.34
N TRP A 146 -4.19 -2.21 9.70
CA TRP A 146 -4.08 -3.32 8.78
C TRP A 146 -5.08 -4.42 9.11
N SER A 147 -5.67 -4.97 8.07
CA SER A 147 -6.42 -6.21 8.17
C SER A 147 -5.95 -7.18 7.10
N LEU A 148 -5.26 -8.23 7.54
CA LEU A 148 -4.87 -9.39 6.75
C LEU A 148 -6.05 -10.09 6.11
N GLY A 149 -7.20 -10.13 6.80
CA GLY A 149 -8.42 -10.67 6.22
C GLY A 149 -8.90 -9.91 4.98
N LYS A 150 -8.48 -8.66 4.82
CA LYS A 150 -8.95 -7.73 3.80
C LYS A 150 -7.89 -7.29 2.80
N HIS A 151 -6.61 -7.59 3.06
CA HIS A 151 -5.49 -7.17 2.23
C HIS A 151 -5.44 -5.65 2.06
N ALA A 152 -5.68 -4.95 3.18
CA ALA A 152 -5.89 -3.52 3.17
C ALA A 152 -5.27 -2.77 4.36
N SER A 153 -4.81 -1.58 4.03
CA SER A 153 -4.41 -0.47 4.88
C SER A 153 -5.52 0.58 4.95
N TYR A 154 -5.84 1.00 6.17
CA TYR A 154 -6.86 2.01 6.45
C TYR A 154 -6.32 3.12 7.35
N PRO A 155 -6.80 4.35 7.20
CA PRO A 155 -6.34 5.46 8.02
C PRO A 155 -7.02 5.52 9.40
N SER A 156 -8.13 4.81 9.59
CA SER A 156 -8.95 4.85 10.80
C SER A 156 -9.66 3.52 11.06
N TYR A 157 -10.09 3.35 12.31
CA TYR A 157 -10.93 2.24 12.74
C TYR A 157 -12.20 2.75 13.46
N PRO A 158 -13.40 2.25 13.11
CA PRO A 158 -13.67 1.47 11.91
C PRO A 158 -13.39 2.33 10.66
N PRO A 159 -12.95 1.74 9.53
CA PRO A 159 -12.82 2.48 8.29
C PRO A 159 -14.18 3.05 7.87
N GLU A 160 -14.20 4.19 7.15
CA GLU A 160 -15.45 4.71 6.60
C GLU A 160 -16.14 3.62 5.76
N PRO A 161 -17.45 3.38 5.98
CA PRO A 161 -18.16 2.28 5.36
C PRO A 161 -18.41 2.57 3.87
N ILE A 162 -17.42 2.27 3.03
CA ILE A 162 -17.62 2.25 1.58
C ILE A 162 -18.08 0.85 1.13
N ALA A 163 -17.76 -0.20 1.90
CA ALA A 163 -18.24 -1.56 1.71
C ALA A 163 -18.31 -2.31 3.04
N ILE A 164 -19.39 -3.07 3.28
CA ILE A 164 -19.41 -4.08 4.32
C ILE A 164 -18.57 -5.24 3.79
N VAL A 165 -17.25 -5.08 3.84
CA VAL A 165 -16.36 -6.25 3.76
C VAL A 165 -16.48 -6.90 5.13
N ASP A 166 -17.37 -7.89 5.20
CA ASP A 166 -17.69 -8.61 6.43
C ASP A 166 -16.41 -9.05 7.16
N GLN A 167 -16.42 -8.89 8.49
CA GLN A 167 -15.30 -9.11 9.42
C GLN A 167 -14.27 -7.98 9.49
N ILE A 168 -14.71 -6.75 9.78
CA ILE A 168 -13.82 -5.77 10.44
C ILE A 168 -13.51 -6.32 11.83
N ARG A 169 -12.29 -6.80 12.03
CA ARG A 169 -11.83 -7.29 13.33
C ARG A 169 -11.28 -6.12 14.15
N GLN A 170 -11.51 -6.15 15.46
CA GLN A 170 -11.05 -5.09 16.35
C GLN A 170 -9.52 -4.98 16.31
N PRO A 171 -8.94 -3.77 16.42
CA PRO A 171 -7.50 -3.59 16.59
C PRO A 171 -6.98 -4.38 17.79
N GLU A 172 -5.79 -4.97 17.67
CA GLU A 172 -5.19 -5.74 18.76
C GLU A 172 -3.78 -5.26 19.10
N GLN A 173 -2.90 -5.19 18.11
CA GLN A 173 -1.47 -4.96 18.33
C GLN A 173 -0.99 -3.72 17.60
N THR A 174 -0.09 -3.00 18.26
CA THR A 174 0.51 -1.77 17.75
C THR A 174 2.01 -1.96 17.63
N ALA A 175 2.57 -1.58 16.49
CA ALA A 175 4.00 -1.47 16.26
C ALA A 175 4.32 -0.02 15.91
N LYS A 176 5.07 0.66 16.78
CA LYS A 176 5.59 2.00 16.52
C LYS A 176 6.90 1.88 15.75
N PRO A 177 7.38 2.96 15.10
CA PRO A 177 8.65 2.95 14.35
C PRO A 177 9.84 2.26 15.02
N PRO A 178 10.13 2.43 16.33
CA PRO A 178 11.24 1.71 16.97
C PRO A 178 11.00 0.21 17.20
N ASP A 179 9.77 -0.27 17.04
CA ASP A 179 9.39 -1.66 17.32
C ASP A 179 9.63 -2.58 16.13
N TYR A 180 9.92 -2.05 14.94
CA TYR A 180 9.95 -2.81 13.69
C TYR A 180 11.10 -2.39 12.77
N PHE A 181 11.39 -3.21 11.74
CA PHE A 181 12.53 -2.98 10.85
C PHE A 181 12.12 -2.23 9.58
N LEU A 182 12.93 -1.23 9.20
CA LEU A 182 12.84 -0.51 7.94
C LEU A 182 13.95 -0.95 6.99
N ASN A 183 13.59 -1.59 5.89
CA ASN A 183 14.49 -2.07 4.85
C ASN A 183 14.45 -1.11 3.66
N ASN A 184 15.54 -0.36 3.45
CA ASN A 184 15.63 0.56 2.33
C ASN A 184 15.76 -0.22 1.00
N ALA A 185 14.75 -0.13 0.14
CA ALA A 185 14.76 -0.65 -1.22
C ALA A 185 15.53 0.28 -2.19
N GLY A 186 15.73 1.53 -1.79
CA GLY A 186 16.44 2.56 -2.53
C GLY A 186 15.53 3.52 -3.28
N ASN A 187 16.13 4.43 -4.03
CA ASN A 187 15.46 5.15 -5.11
C ASN A 187 15.38 4.21 -6.30
N LEU A 188 14.17 3.80 -6.66
CA LEU A 188 13.89 2.93 -7.80
C LEU A 188 13.34 3.75 -8.97
N SER A 189 14.02 4.86 -9.27
CA SER A 189 13.60 5.82 -10.29
C SER A 189 13.84 5.32 -11.72
N ASP A 190 14.81 4.42 -11.92
CA ASP A 190 15.01 3.77 -13.22
C ASP A 190 14.13 2.50 -13.27
N PRO A 191 13.39 2.26 -14.38
CA PRO A 191 12.65 1.02 -14.58
C PRO A 191 13.49 -0.26 -14.42
N THR A 192 14.79 -0.17 -14.67
CA THR A 192 15.78 -1.25 -14.56
C THR A 192 16.38 -1.41 -13.16
N ASP A 193 16.20 -0.43 -12.26
CA ASP A 193 16.67 -0.52 -10.87
C ASP A 193 16.02 -1.73 -10.19
N ILE A 194 16.73 -2.43 -9.33
CA ILE A 194 16.14 -3.49 -8.49
C ILE A 194 16.58 -3.18 -7.08
N ALA A 195 15.71 -3.42 -6.10
CA ALA A 195 16.10 -3.30 -4.70
C ALA A 195 17.34 -4.18 -4.48
N PRO A 196 18.43 -3.65 -3.91
CA PRO A 196 19.75 -4.29 -3.95
C PRO A 196 19.84 -5.61 -3.18
N TRP A 197 18.82 -5.94 -2.39
CA TRP A 197 18.69 -7.19 -1.64
C TRP A 197 17.68 -8.17 -2.27
N ILE A 198 16.99 -7.76 -3.34
CA ILE A 198 16.18 -8.66 -4.17
C ILE A 198 17.10 -9.25 -5.25
N ASN A 199 17.70 -10.40 -4.96
CA ASN A 199 18.55 -11.12 -5.91
C ASN A 199 17.75 -12.00 -6.90
N PHE A 200 16.42 -12.01 -6.80
CA PHE A 200 15.53 -12.83 -7.63
C PHE A 200 14.96 -12.02 -8.78
N THR A 201 15.36 -12.34 -10.01
CA THR A 201 14.74 -11.81 -11.24
C THR A 201 13.68 -12.76 -11.82
N GLU A 202 13.61 -14.00 -11.32
CA GLU A 202 12.64 -15.01 -11.74
C GLU A 202 11.38 -15.01 -10.87
N LYS A 203 10.28 -15.54 -11.42
CA LYS A 203 8.99 -15.65 -10.72
C LYS A 203 9.11 -16.65 -9.56
N TRP A 204 9.21 -16.14 -8.34
CA TRP A 204 9.05 -16.95 -7.14
C TRP A 204 7.59 -16.90 -6.69
N GLY A 205 6.87 -18.01 -6.82
CA GLY A 205 5.43 -18.06 -6.54
C GLY A 205 4.55 -17.41 -7.64
N PRO A 206 3.21 -17.45 -7.48
CA PRO A 206 2.26 -16.92 -8.46
C PRO A 206 2.25 -15.38 -8.50
N ASP A 207 2.47 -14.70 -7.37
CA ASP A 207 2.79 -13.26 -7.29
C ASP A 207 4.29 -13.10 -7.13
N GLY A 208 5.01 -13.28 -8.24
CA GLY A 208 6.47 -13.18 -8.27
C GLY A 208 6.96 -11.89 -7.63
N VAL A 209 8.17 -11.90 -7.06
CA VAL A 209 8.89 -10.73 -6.50
C VAL A 209 8.81 -9.45 -7.36
N ASN A 210 8.57 -9.61 -8.66
CA ASN A 210 8.23 -8.56 -9.61
C ASN A 210 7.03 -7.68 -9.18
N SER A 211 6.00 -8.21 -8.52
CA SER A 211 4.85 -7.44 -8.01
C SER A 211 5.24 -6.55 -6.82
N VAL A 212 6.10 -7.08 -5.93
CA VAL A 212 6.68 -6.30 -4.82
C VAL A 212 7.54 -5.17 -5.38
N ASN A 213 8.43 -5.49 -6.33
CA ASN A 213 9.29 -4.49 -6.98
C ASN A 213 8.47 -3.45 -7.76
N SER A 214 7.42 -3.87 -8.48
CA SER A 214 6.57 -2.94 -9.23
C SER A 214 5.83 -1.96 -8.31
N LYS A 215 5.31 -2.44 -7.16
CA LYS A 215 4.68 -1.57 -6.15
C LYS A 215 5.69 -0.61 -5.54
N LEU A 216 6.88 -1.06 -5.16
CA LEU A 216 7.96 -0.20 -4.64
C LEU A 216 8.48 0.82 -5.67
N LYS A 217 8.32 0.57 -6.97
CA LYS A 217 8.73 1.44 -8.09
C LYS A 217 7.67 2.45 -8.54
N CYS A 218 6.42 2.25 -8.17
CA CYS A 218 5.30 2.96 -8.77
C CYS A 218 4.95 4.20 -7.94
N PRO A 219 5.29 5.44 -8.34
CA PRO A 219 4.88 6.60 -7.55
C PRO A 219 3.34 6.72 -7.47
N ILE A 220 2.83 7.08 -6.30
CA ILE A 220 1.41 7.28 -5.99
C ILE A 220 0.95 8.67 -6.42
N TRP A 221 1.85 9.65 -6.39
CA TRP A 221 1.54 11.02 -6.77
C TRP A 221 2.17 11.40 -8.09
N SER A 222 1.39 12.07 -8.94
CA SER A 222 1.90 12.77 -10.11
C SER A 222 1.68 14.26 -9.95
N PRO A 223 2.65 15.11 -10.28
CA PRO A 223 2.45 16.55 -10.19
C PRO A 223 1.36 17.05 -11.15
N LYS A 224 0.49 17.99 -10.71
CA LYS A 224 -0.42 18.68 -11.65
C LYS A 224 0.38 19.58 -12.60
N PRO A 225 0.11 19.60 -13.92
CA PRO A 225 0.86 20.43 -14.86
C PRO A 225 0.78 21.95 -14.59
N SER A 226 -0.33 22.42 -14.02
CA SER A 226 -0.67 23.84 -13.92
C SER A 226 -1.00 24.33 -12.49
N SER A 227 -0.63 23.57 -11.46
CA SER A 227 -0.85 23.98 -10.06
C SER A 227 0.19 23.37 -9.12
N SER A 228 0.30 23.92 -7.92
CA SER A 228 1.06 23.37 -6.79
C SER A 228 0.48 22.07 -6.21
N GLY A 229 -0.72 21.68 -6.63
CA GLY A 229 -1.37 20.45 -6.18
C GLY A 229 -0.89 19.17 -6.88
N TRP A 230 -1.28 18.04 -6.31
CA TRP A 230 -0.92 16.70 -6.81
C TRP A 230 -2.12 16.01 -7.47
N LEU A 231 -1.86 15.32 -8.57
CA LEU A 231 -2.73 14.29 -9.09
C LEU A 231 -2.45 13.05 -8.26
N GLN A 232 -3.45 12.66 -7.48
CA GLN A 232 -3.55 11.31 -6.96
C GLN A 232 -3.58 10.38 -8.18
N ASN A 233 -2.64 9.44 -8.31
CA ASN A 233 -2.68 8.41 -9.35
C ASN A 233 -3.88 7.53 -9.06
N LYS A 234 -5.02 8.01 -9.54
CA LYS A 234 -6.32 7.39 -9.45
C LYS A 234 -6.27 6.13 -10.31
N THR A 235 -5.85 5.02 -9.72
CA THR A 235 -6.16 3.70 -10.26
C THR A 235 -7.67 3.68 -10.50
N LYS A 236 -7.99 3.41 -11.76
CA LYS A 236 -9.27 3.74 -12.38
C LYS A 236 -10.31 2.75 -11.91
N THR A 237 -11.10 3.06 -10.89
CA THR A 237 -12.25 2.22 -10.51
C THR A 237 -13.30 2.91 -9.65
N ILE A 238 -14.43 2.22 -9.45
CA ILE A 238 -15.74 2.65 -8.91
C ILE A 238 -15.57 3.32 -7.54
N ARG A 239 -16.11 4.53 -7.39
CA ARG A 239 -15.77 5.44 -6.29
C ARG A 239 -16.93 5.76 -5.37
N ASN A 240 -18.14 5.40 -5.75
CA ASN A 240 -19.31 5.76 -4.99
C ASN A 240 -20.42 4.72 -5.10
N LYS A 241 -21.34 4.83 -4.15
CA LYS A 241 -22.49 3.94 -3.98
C LYS A 241 -23.34 3.82 -5.24
N ASP A 242 -23.50 4.90 -6.01
CA ASP A 242 -24.35 4.88 -7.21
C ASP A 242 -23.71 4.12 -8.37
N GLN A 243 -22.38 4.20 -8.51
CA GLN A 243 -21.66 3.37 -9.47
C GLN A 243 -21.73 1.88 -9.09
N VAL A 244 -21.69 1.55 -7.79
CA VAL A 244 -21.91 0.16 -7.32
C VAL A 244 -23.31 -0.32 -7.69
N LYS A 245 -24.34 0.50 -7.46
CA LYS A 245 -25.73 0.17 -7.84
C LYS A 245 -25.91 -0.08 -9.33
N LEU A 246 -25.26 0.71 -10.19
CA LEU A 246 -25.32 0.53 -11.64
C LEU A 246 -24.73 -0.82 -12.06
N ILE A 247 -23.65 -1.25 -11.42
CA ILE A 247 -23.03 -2.55 -11.72
C ILE A 247 -23.90 -3.69 -11.19
N GLN A 248 -24.42 -3.58 -9.97
CA GLN A 248 -25.38 -4.54 -9.42
C GLN A 248 -26.57 -4.72 -10.36
N ALA A 249 -27.19 -3.62 -10.79
CA ALA A 249 -28.31 -3.64 -11.74
C ALA A 249 -27.93 -4.30 -13.07
N SER A 250 -26.73 -3.99 -13.60
CA SER A 250 -26.22 -4.58 -14.85
C SER A 250 -25.90 -6.08 -14.73
N MET A 251 -25.64 -6.56 -13.52
CA MET A 251 -25.44 -7.99 -13.20
C MET A 251 -26.75 -8.69 -12.80
N GLY A 252 -27.89 -7.99 -12.78
CA GLY A 252 -29.16 -8.55 -12.31
C GLY A 252 -29.25 -8.75 -10.79
N LEU A 253 -28.38 -8.08 -10.02
CA LEU A 253 -28.36 -8.08 -8.56
C LEU A 253 -29.18 -6.93 -7.98
N GLU A 254 -29.55 -7.01 -6.69
CA GLU A 254 -30.22 -5.92 -5.99
C GLU A 254 -29.31 -4.68 -5.90
N PRO A 255 -29.72 -3.51 -6.42
CA PRO A 255 -28.89 -2.29 -6.41
C PRO A 255 -28.94 -1.57 -5.06
N ASN A 256 -28.41 -2.23 -4.02
CA ASN A 256 -28.33 -1.68 -2.66
C ASN A 256 -27.08 -0.79 -2.45
N GLY A 257 -26.12 -0.83 -3.38
CA GLY A 257 -24.87 -0.08 -3.36
C GLY A 257 -23.84 -0.60 -2.36
N VAL A 258 -24.01 -1.82 -1.86
CA VAL A 258 -23.09 -2.52 -0.96
C VAL A 258 -22.21 -3.45 -1.79
N VAL A 259 -20.90 -3.38 -1.58
CA VAL A 259 -19.97 -4.37 -2.13
C VAL A 259 -19.77 -5.48 -1.12
N ASP A 260 -20.52 -6.56 -1.28
CA ASP A 260 -20.30 -7.80 -0.53
C ASP A 260 -19.23 -8.67 -1.21
N ARG A 261 -18.86 -9.79 -0.56
CA ARG A 261 -17.85 -10.71 -1.08
C ARG A 261 -18.22 -11.27 -2.45
N ASP A 262 -19.48 -11.59 -2.67
CA ASP A 262 -19.93 -12.25 -3.90
C ASP A 262 -19.88 -11.27 -5.08
N LEU A 263 -20.32 -10.03 -4.88
CA LEU A 263 -20.18 -8.94 -5.84
C LEU A 263 -18.71 -8.65 -6.13
N PHE A 264 -17.87 -8.59 -5.11
CA PHE A 264 -16.43 -8.36 -5.27
C PHE A 264 -15.79 -9.43 -6.16
N VAL A 265 -16.04 -10.71 -5.87
CA VAL A 265 -15.54 -11.83 -6.67
C VAL A 265 -16.12 -11.82 -8.08
N MET A 266 -17.42 -11.59 -8.24
CA MET A 266 -18.06 -11.54 -9.56
C MET A 266 -17.50 -10.40 -10.42
N ALA A 267 -17.36 -9.21 -9.84
CA ALA A 267 -16.85 -8.06 -10.57
C ALA A 267 -15.41 -8.27 -11.01
N ASN A 268 -14.54 -8.81 -10.17
CA ASN A 268 -13.15 -9.11 -10.52
C ASN A 268 -12.98 -10.12 -11.66
N ASN A 269 -14.04 -10.84 -12.04
CA ASN A 269 -14.07 -11.71 -13.22
C ASN A 269 -14.56 -11.01 -14.50
N ILE A 270 -14.95 -9.73 -14.42
CA ILE A 270 -15.40 -8.92 -15.56
C ILE A 270 -14.24 -8.07 -16.05
N SER A 271 -14.11 -7.93 -17.38
CA SER A 271 -13.08 -7.06 -17.94
C SER A 271 -13.31 -5.58 -17.59
N HIS A 272 -12.21 -4.85 -17.44
CA HIS A 272 -12.25 -3.40 -17.18
C HIS A 272 -13.02 -2.64 -18.27
N GLU A 273 -12.96 -3.09 -19.52
CA GLU A 273 -13.69 -2.53 -20.65
C GLU A 273 -15.21 -2.67 -20.47
N SER A 274 -15.69 -3.82 -20.02
CA SER A 274 -17.12 -4.06 -19.79
C SER A 274 -17.67 -3.18 -18.67
N ILE A 275 -16.92 -3.02 -17.58
CA ILE A 275 -17.30 -2.09 -16.49
C ILE A 275 -17.31 -0.65 -16.98
N ARG A 276 -16.32 -0.25 -17.78
CA ARG A 276 -16.29 1.08 -18.37
C ARG A 276 -17.49 1.32 -19.29
N ALA A 277 -17.90 0.33 -20.08
CA ALA A 277 -19.08 0.42 -20.93
C ALA A 277 -20.36 0.63 -20.11
N ILE A 278 -20.54 -0.11 -19.00
CA ILE A 278 -21.67 0.04 -18.06
C ILE A 278 -21.71 1.48 -17.50
N LEU A 279 -20.56 1.98 -17.04
CA LEU A 279 -20.47 3.31 -16.43
C LEU A 279 -20.65 4.45 -17.44
N LEU A 280 -20.41 4.21 -18.73
CA LEU A 280 -20.58 5.21 -19.80
C LEU A 280 -22.01 5.23 -20.38
N THR A 281 -22.73 4.11 -20.35
CA THR A 281 -24.13 4.05 -20.82
C THR A 281 -25.12 4.77 -19.91
N HIS A 282 -24.70 5.10 -18.68
CA HIS A 282 -25.54 5.67 -17.62
C HIS A 282 -25.06 7.06 -17.15
N LYS A 283 -24.27 7.76 -17.98
CA LYS A 283 -23.93 9.19 -17.82
C LYS A 283 -24.88 10.06 -18.64
#